data_AF-A0A2M9D092-F1
#
_entry.id   AF-A0A2M9D092-F1
#
_cell.length_a   1.000
_cell.length_b   1.000
_cell.length_c   1.000
_cell.angle_alpha   90.00
_cell.angle_beta   90.00
_cell.angle_gamma   90.00
#
_symmetry.space_group_name_H-M   'P 1'
#
loop_
_entity.id
_entity.type
_entity.pdbx_description
1 polymer ?
#
loop_
_entity_poly.entity_id
_entity_poly.type
_entity_poly.pdbx_seq_one_letter_code
_entity_poly.pdbx_strand_id
1 'polypeptide(L)'
;MSDWDDGHEPPRPSIGQLVEKLTEQTTRLVRSEIALVKAELTTKLTHAGIAIGLFVVAGVLALYALGWLLYAAFAGLAEAFAPWLAALILGVALLVVIAIMALVGKAQLKRGMPPTPEAAMQSIKDDIATLKGGTSASATPTASAKASAKPASSASTAKPTPGTASTGTTSTTSASNPGEKTA
;
A
#
# COMPACT_ATOMS: atom_id res chain seq x y z
N MET A 1 64.07 19.26 -27.89
CA MET A 1 63.29 20.24 -27.12
C MET A 1 62.66 19.45 -26.00
N SER A 2 63.06 19.75 -24.77
CA SER A 2 62.85 18.93 -23.60
C SER A 2 61.66 19.46 -22.83
N ASP A 3 60.49 18.91 -23.13
CA ASP A 3 59.27 19.13 -22.36
C ASP A 3 59.33 18.13 -21.19
N TRP A 4 60.05 18.54 -20.16
CA TRP A 4 60.15 17.81 -18.91
C TRP A 4 58.77 17.81 -18.26
N ASP A 5 58.34 16.61 -17.93
CA ASP A 5 57.32 16.32 -16.93
C ASP A 5 57.74 17.02 -15.62
N ASP A 6 57.26 18.25 -15.44
CA ASP A 6 57.37 18.96 -14.17
C ASP A 6 56.53 18.16 -13.18
N GLY A 7 57.19 17.38 -12.32
CA GLY A 7 56.59 16.44 -11.35
C GLY A 7 55.74 17.09 -10.26
N HIS A 8 54.78 17.91 -10.66
CA HIS A 8 53.68 18.41 -9.86
C HIS A 8 52.72 17.24 -9.63
N GLU A 9 53.10 16.32 -8.74
CA GLU A 9 52.13 15.41 -8.17
C GLU A 9 51.01 16.28 -7.58
N PRO A 10 49.76 16.15 -8.06
CA PRO A 10 48.67 16.91 -7.50
C PRO A 10 48.65 16.64 -6.00
N PRO A 11 48.60 17.68 -5.15
CA PRO A 11 48.64 17.54 -3.70
C PRO A 11 47.67 16.43 -3.29
N ARG A 12 48.19 15.39 -2.63
CA ARG A 12 47.38 14.25 -2.20
C ARG A 12 46.20 14.80 -1.40
N PRO A 13 44.96 14.38 -1.71
CA PRO A 13 43.79 14.89 -1.01
C PRO A 13 44.00 14.78 0.49
N SER A 14 43.92 15.91 1.19
CA SER A 14 44.02 15.88 2.64
C SER A 14 42.83 15.10 3.20
N ILE A 15 42.99 14.50 4.39
CA ILE A 15 41.88 13.80 5.06
C ILE A 15 40.63 14.70 5.18
N GLY A 16 40.83 16.02 5.35
CA GLY A 16 39.75 17.00 5.33
C GLY A 16 38.98 17.04 4.00
N GLN A 17 39.68 17.03 2.87
CA GLN A 17 39.05 17.05 1.53
C GLN A 17 38.30 15.76 1.21
N LEU A 18 38.74 14.61 1.73
CA LEU A 18 38.04 13.34 1.56
C LEU A 18 36.74 13.29 2.38
N VAL A 19 36.78 13.79 3.62
CA VAL A 19 35.59 13.90 4.49
C VAL A 19 34.58 14.89 3.91
N GLU A 20 35.06 16.01 3.35
CA GLU A 20 34.21 16.99 2.67
C GLU A 20 33.48 16.36 1.46
N LYS A 21 34.20 15.65 0.60
CA LYS A 21 33.60 14.97 -0.57
C LYS A 21 32.61 13.87 -0.20
N LEU A 22 32.91 13.07 0.83
CA LEU A 22 31.99 12.03 1.34
C LEU A 22 30.71 12.67 1.89
N THR A 23 30.83 13.74 2.68
CA THR A 23 29.69 14.48 3.24
C THR A 23 28.82 15.07 2.13
N GLU A 24 29.44 15.62 1.09
CA GLU A 24 28.76 16.18 -0.07
C GLU A 24 28.03 15.10 -0.88
N GLN A 25 28.65 13.93 -1.08
CA GLN A 25 28.03 12.79 -1.75
C GLN A 25 26.84 12.21 -0.96
N THR A 26 26.99 12.03 0.36
CA THR A 26 25.88 11.59 1.21
C THR A 26 24.73 12.60 1.18
N THR A 27 25.04 13.90 1.24
CA THR A 27 24.03 14.96 1.15
C THR A 27 23.30 14.93 -0.21
N ARG A 28 24.03 14.71 -1.31
CA ARG A 28 23.44 14.58 -2.65
C ARG A 28 22.54 13.35 -2.77
N LEU A 29 22.93 12.20 -2.21
CA LEU A 29 22.16 10.96 -2.25
C LEU A 29 20.86 11.08 -1.44
N VAL A 30 20.94 11.67 -0.24
CA VAL A 30 19.75 11.93 0.59
C VAL A 30 18.80 12.89 -0.13
N ARG A 31 19.32 13.95 -0.74
CA ARG A 31 18.50 14.90 -1.51
C ARG A 31 17.86 14.25 -2.73
N SER A 32 18.54 13.32 -3.42
CA SER A 32 17.94 12.59 -4.55
C SER A 32 16.86 11.61 -4.11
N GLU A 33 17.06 10.90 -3.00
CA GLU A 33 16.06 9.96 -2.47
C GLU A 33 14.78 10.70 -2.07
N ILE A 34 14.94 11.86 -1.41
CA ILE A 34 13.80 12.74 -1.07
C ILE A 34 13.12 13.25 -2.34
N ALA A 35 13.87 13.65 -3.37
CA ALA A 35 13.30 14.13 -4.63
C ALA A 35 12.49 13.03 -5.34
N LEU A 36 12.99 11.80 -5.32
CA LEU A 36 12.33 10.64 -5.92
C LEU A 36 11.06 10.26 -5.15
N VAL A 37 11.16 10.14 -3.82
CA VAL A 37 10.01 9.91 -2.94
C VAL A 37 8.96 11.00 -3.11
N LYS A 38 9.37 12.26 -3.23
CA LYS A 38 8.44 13.38 -3.49
C LYS A 38 7.77 13.24 -4.86
N ALA A 39 8.48 12.86 -5.91
CA ALA A 39 7.91 12.66 -7.24
C ALA A 39 6.90 11.50 -7.26
N GLU A 40 7.25 10.38 -6.62
CA GLU A 40 6.37 9.21 -6.53
C GLU A 40 5.13 9.51 -5.65
N LEU A 41 5.32 10.16 -4.50
CA LEU A 41 4.22 10.61 -3.65
C LEU A 41 3.31 11.58 -4.38
N THR A 42 3.86 12.57 -5.09
CA THR A 42 3.04 13.54 -5.83
C THR A 42 2.16 12.82 -6.84
N THR A 43 2.71 11.84 -7.56
CA THR A 43 1.95 11.03 -8.51
C THR A 43 0.88 10.19 -7.82
N LYS A 44 1.19 9.54 -6.70
CA LYS A 44 0.21 8.77 -5.92
C LYS A 44 -0.89 9.65 -5.34
N LEU A 45 -0.55 10.83 -4.85
CA LEU A 45 -1.49 11.80 -4.27
C LEU A 45 -2.40 12.40 -5.34
N THR A 46 -1.90 12.71 -6.55
CA THR A 46 -2.75 13.24 -7.61
C THR A 46 -3.79 12.22 -8.05
N HIS A 47 -3.38 10.96 -8.26
CA HIS A 47 -4.33 9.90 -8.63
C HIS A 47 -5.34 9.62 -7.52
N ALA A 48 -4.90 9.56 -6.26
CA ALA A 48 -5.80 9.42 -5.12
C ALA A 48 -6.74 10.64 -4.99
N GLY A 49 -6.23 11.86 -5.20
CA GLY A 49 -7.01 13.09 -5.16
C GLY A 49 -8.08 13.16 -6.26
N ILE A 50 -7.74 12.75 -7.49
CA ILE A 50 -8.70 12.63 -8.58
C ILE A 50 -9.77 11.58 -8.26
N ALA A 51 -9.38 10.42 -7.74
CA ALA A 51 -10.33 9.38 -7.36
C ALA A 51 -11.30 9.87 -6.27
N ILE A 52 -10.79 10.49 -5.21
CA ILE A 52 -11.62 11.08 -4.15
C ILE A 52 -12.54 12.16 -4.73
N GLY A 53 -12.02 13.05 -5.59
CA GLY A 53 -12.81 14.08 -6.25
C GLY A 53 -13.95 13.50 -7.08
N LEU A 54 -13.68 12.48 -7.90
CA LEU A 54 -14.69 11.78 -8.68
C LEU A 54 -15.71 11.07 -7.80
N PHE A 55 -15.30 10.43 -6.71
CA PHE A 55 -16.22 9.79 -5.76
C PHE A 55 -17.13 10.80 -5.05
N VAL A 56 -16.63 11.99 -4.71
CA VAL A 56 -17.46 13.05 -4.13
C VAL A 56 -18.53 13.50 -5.13
N VAL A 57 -18.14 13.80 -6.37
CA VAL A 57 -19.07 14.21 -7.43
C VAL A 57 -20.09 13.10 -7.72
N ALA A 58 -19.62 11.86 -7.89
CA ALA A 58 -20.48 10.70 -8.10
C ALA A 58 -21.44 10.48 -6.92
N GLY A 59 -20.99 10.67 -5.68
CA GLY A 59 -21.82 10.58 -4.48
C GLY A 59 -22.93 11.64 -4.46
N VAL A 60 -22.61 12.89 -4.79
CA VAL A 60 -23.62 13.97 -4.90
C VAL A 60 -24.63 13.67 -6.00
N LEU A 61 -24.17 13.25 -7.18
CA LEU A 61 -25.06 12.88 -8.28
C LEU A 61 -25.93 11.67 -7.94
N ALA A 62 -25.37 10.67 -7.25
CA ALA A 62 -26.11 9.50 -6.78
C ALA A 62 -27.20 9.88 -5.77
N LEU A 63 -26.92 10.81 -4.84
CA LEU A 63 -27.93 11.34 -3.92
C LEU A 63 -29.05 12.08 -4.66
N TYR A 64 -28.71 12.89 -5.66
CA TYR A 64 -29.69 13.61 -6.47
C TYR A 64 -30.56 12.66 -7.30
N ALA A 65 -29.93 11.67 -7.94
CA ALA A 65 -30.63 10.62 -8.67
C ALA A 65 -31.56 9.83 -7.73
N LEU A 66 -31.09 9.43 -6.55
CA LEU A 66 -31.91 8.74 -5.55
C LEU A 66 -33.13 9.59 -5.15
N GLY A 67 -32.97 10.90 -4.96
CA GLY A 67 -34.09 11.81 -4.71
C GLY A 67 -35.14 11.79 -5.81
N TRP A 68 -34.72 11.81 -7.08
CA TRP A 68 -35.63 11.68 -8.22
C TRP A 68 -36.30 10.31 -8.31
N LEU A 69 -35.59 9.21 -8.01
CA LEU A 69 -36.20 7.88 -7.95
C LEU A 69 -37.25 7.80 -6.85
N LEU A 70 -36.99 8.38 -5.67
CA LEU A 70 -37.97 8.42 -4.58
C LEU A 70 -39.18 9.26 -4.95
N TYR A 71 -38.97 10.41 -5.60
CA TYR A 71 -40.06 11.23 -6.12
C TYR A 71 -40.89 10.47 -7.17
N ALA A 72 -40.25 9.78 -8.11
CA ALA A 72 -40.93 8.97 -9.12
C ALA A 72 -41.73 7.83 -8.49
N ALA A 73 -41.17 7.14 -7.49
CA ALA A 73 -41.86 6.10 -6.74
C ALA A 73 -43.08 6.66 -5.98
N PHE A 74 -42.92 7.82 -5.34
CA PHE A 74 -44.02 8.53 -4.69
C PHE A 74 -45.12 8.91 -5.68
N ALA A 75 -44.75 9.55 -6.80
CA ALA A 75 -45.69 9.98 -7.83
C ALA A 75 -46.44 8.78 -8.43
N GLY A 76 -45.75 7.67 -8.71
CA GLY A 76 -46.37 6.44 -9.20
C GLY A 76 -47.35 5.82 -8.19
N LEU A 77 -47.03 5.84 -6.89
CA LEU A 77 -47.96 5.40 -5.85
C LEU A 77 -49.14 6.36 -5.68
N ALA A 78 -48.93 7.66 -5.89
CA ALA A 78 -49.97 8.68 -5.79
C ALA A 78 -51.02 8.61 -6.91
N GLU A 79 -50.73 7.91 -8.02
CA GLU A 79 -51.75 7.59 -9.04
C GLU A 79 -52.72 6.50 -8.55
N ALA A 80 -52.27 5.59 -7.67
CA ALA A 80 -53.09 4.50 -7.15
C ALA A 80 -53.74 4.83 -5.79
N PHE A 81 -53.14 5.71 -4.99
CA PHE A 81 -53.58 6.08 -3.64
C PHE A 81 -53.59 7.58 -3.44
N ALA A 82 -54.32 8.06 -2.43
CA ALA A 82 -54.23 9.47 -2.04
C ALA A 82 -52.77 9.86 -1.70
N PRO A 83 -52.32 11.09 -2.05
CA PRO A 83 -50.91 11.48 -1.90
C PRO A 83 -50.36 11.31 -0.48
N TRP A 84 -51.18 11.58 0.54
CA TRP A 84 -50.78 11.42 1.94
C TRP A 84 -50.50 9.95 2.30
N LEU A 85 -51.27 9.01 1.74
CA LEU A 85 -51.12 7.58 2.01
C LEU A 85 -49.92 7.01 1.23
N ALA A 86 -49.73 7.45 -0.02
CA ALA A 86 -48.53 7.14 -0.81
C ALA A 86 -47.24 7.55 -0.09
N ALA A 87 -47.21 8.76 0.50
CA ALA A 87 -46.07 9.24 1.28
C ALA A 87 -45.80 8.37 2.51
N LEU A 88 -46.84 7.94 3.25
CA LEU A 88 -46.68 7.07 4.41
C LEU A 88 -46.15 5.69 4.02
N ILE A 89 -46.69 5.07 2.97
CA ILE A 89 -46.24 3.74 2.52
C ILE A 89 -44.78 3.79 2.10
N LEU A 90 -44.40 4.76 1.27
CA LEU A 90 -43.02 4.91 0.82
C LEU A 90 -42.08 5.22 1.99
N GLY A 91 -42.50 6.07 2.93
CA GLY A 91 -41.73 6.40 4.13
C GLY A 91 -41.47 5.21 5.03
N VAL A 92 -42.48 4.37 5.28
CA VAL A 92 -42.32 3.13 6.06
C VAL A 92 -41.40 2.15 5.34
N ALA A 93 -41.56 1.96 4.03
CA ALA A 93 -40.68 1.11 3.24
C ALA A 93 -39.21 1.56 3.34
N LEU A 94 -38.96 2.88 3.27
CA LEU A 94 -37.62 3.45 3.40
C LEU A 94 -37.03 3.25 4.80
N LEU A 95 -37.84 3.42 5.86
CA LEU A 95 -37.40 3.17 7.24
C LEU A 95 -36.98 1.72 7.46
N VAL A 96 -37.68 0.75 6.86
CA VAL A 96 -37.29 -0.67 6.94
C VAL A 96 -35.92 -0.87 6.29
N VAL A 97 -35.70 -0.30 5.10
CA VAL A 97 -34.40 -0.39 4.40
C VAL A 97 -33.29 0.25 5.23
N ILE A 98 -33.52 1.43 5.80
CA ILE A 98 -32.56 2.13 6.68
C ILE A 98 -32.24 1.29 7.92
N ALA A 99 -33.26 0.71 8.56
CA ALA A 99 -33.07 -0.13 9.74
C ALA A 99 -32.19 -1.36 9.42
N ILE A 100 -32.44 -2.03 8.30
CA ILE A 100 -31.60 -3.17 7.86
C ILE A 100 -30.16 -2.72 7.62
N MET A 101 -29.96 -1.63 6.88
CA MET A 101 -28.62 -1.11 6.60
C MET A 101 -27.87 -0.73 7.89
N ALA A 102 -28.55 -0.07 8.83
CA ALA A 102 -27.98 0.31 10.12
C ALA A 102 -27.59 -0.90 10.97
N LEU A 103 -28.42 -1.95 10.98
CA LEU A 103 -28.14 -3.20 11.69
C LEU A 103 -26.95 -3.95 11.06
N VAL A 104 -26.90 -4.04 9.73
CA VAL A 104 -25.77 -4.65 9.01
C VAL A 104 -24.49 -3.85 9.25
N GLY A 105 -24.53 -2.53 9.12
CA GLY A 105 -23.39 -1.65 9.41
C GLY A 105 -22.90 -1.81 10.84
N LYS A 106 -23.80 -1.84 11.83
CA LYS A 106 -23.47 -2.10 13.22
C LYS A 106 -22.86 -3.49 13.43
N ALA A 107 -23.35 -4.52 12.74
CA ALA A 107 -22.80 -5.87 12.82
C ALA A 107 -21.38 -5.94 12.22
N GLN A 108 -21.14 -5.27 11.10
CA GLN A 108 -19.81 -5.20 10.48
C GLN A 108 -18.82 -4.43 11.34
N LEU A 109 -19.25 -3.33 11.95
CA LEU A 109 -18.42 -2.55 12.86
C LEU A 109 -18.00 -3.38 14.08
N LYS A 110 -18.94 -4.16 14.64
CA LYS A 110 -18.68 -5.07 15.77
C LYS A 110 -17.76 -6.24 15.41
N ARG A 111 -17.71 -6.66 14.14
CA ARG A 111 -16.88 -7.77 13.65
C ARG A 111 -15.49 -7.32 13.20
N GLY A 112 -15.38 -6.10 12.67
CA GLY A 112 -14.16 -5.58 12.04
C GLY A 112 -13.31 -4.66 12.91
N MET A 113 -13.79 -4.23 14.09
CA MET A 113 -12.97 -3.45 15.03
C MET A 113 -12.41 -4.34 16.13
N PRO A 114 -11.09 -4.26 16.43
CA PRO A 114 -10.56 -4.83 17.66
C PRO A 114 -11.30 -4.22 18.88
N PRO A 115 -11.53 -5.02 19.92
CA PRO A 115 -12.35 -4.62 21.06
C PRO A 115 -11.69 -3.44 21.79
N THR A 116 -12.48 -2.37 21.85
CA THR A 116 -12.31 -1.10 22.57
C THR A 116 -11.23 -0.12 22.07
N PRO A 117 -11.58 1.18 21.95
CA PRO A 117 -10.62 2.26 21.73
C PRO A 117 -9.60 2.40 22.87
N GLU A 118 -9.79 1.70 24.00
CA GLU A 118 -8.86 1.68 25.12
C GLU A 118 -7.55 0.97 24.74
N ALA A 119 -7.61 -0.12 23.96
CA ALA A 119 -6.42 -0.81 23.47
C ALA A 119 -5.63 0.06 22.46
N ALA A 120 -6.33 0.75 21.56
CA ALA A 120 -5.71 1.70 20.62
C ALA A 120 -5.16 2.96 21.33
N MET A 121 -5.82 3.42 22.39
CA MET A 121 -5.32 4.51 23.22
C MET A 121 -4.15 4.08 24.11
N GLN A 122 -4.11 2.83 24.56
CA GLN A 122 -2.98 2.26 25.30
C GLN A 122 -1.76 2.17 24.40
N SER A 123 -1.88 1.65 23.17
CA SER A 123 -0.76 1.61 22.23
C SER A 123 -0.22 3.01 21.90
N ILE A 124 -1.08 4.00 21.72
CA ILE A 124 -0.66 5.39 21.50
C ILE A 124 0.03 5.99 22.75
N LYS A 125 -0.46 5.68 23.95
CA LYS A 125 0.17 6.13 25.21
C LYS A 125 1.52 5.46 25.44
N ASP A 126 1.64 4.18 25.10
CA ASP A 126 2.87 3.40 25.20
C ASP A 126 3.91 3.88 24.17
N ASP A 127 3.48 4.22 22.95
CA ASP A 127 4.33 4.83 21.92
C ASP A 127 4.81 6.23 22.37
N ILE A 128 3.94 7.04 22.98
CA ILE A 128 4.35 8.35 23.53
C ILE A 128 5.26 8.19 24.75
N ALA A 129 5.02 7.19 25.60
CA ALA A 129 5.84 6.91 26.78
C ALA A 129 7.24 6.40 26.39
N THR A 130 7.34 5.58 25.35
CA THR A 130 8.63 5.11 24.80
C THR A 130 9.38 6.23 24.08
N LEU A 131 8.69 7.13 23.36
CA LEU A 131 9.30 8.32 22.77
C LEU A 131 9.76 9.34 23.83
N LYS A 132 9.01 9.48 24.92
CA LYS A 132 9.36 10.36 26.05
C LYS A 132 10.44 9.76 26.96
N GLY A 133 10.54 8.43 27.01
CA GLY A 133 11.63 7.69 27.68
C GLY A 133 12.88 7.52 26.81
N GLY A 134 12.75 7.69 25.49
CA GLY A 134 13.80 7.44 24.50
C GLY A 134 14.92 8.48 24.40
N THR A 135 14.83 9.61 25.13
CA THR A 135 15.95 10.58 25.22
C THR A 135 16.96 10.26 26.31
N SER A 136 16.82 9.13 27.03
CA SER A 136 17.75 8.70 28.07
C SER A 136 18.18 7.25 27.90
N ALA A 137 18.70 6.86 26.73
CA ALA A 137 19.51 5.64 26.60
C ALA A 137 20.33 5.64 25.30
N SER A 138 21.33 6.52 25.20
CA SER A 138 22.47 6.27 24.33
C SER A 138 23.44 5.32 25.04
N ALA A 139 23.58 4.08 24.55
CA ALA A 139 24.85 3.33 24.48
C ALA A 139 24.62 1.90 23.94
N THR A 140 24.97 1.69 22.67
CA THR A 140 25.43 0.42 22.07
C THR A 140 26.76 -0.02 22.78
N PRO A 141 27.30 -1.27 22.73
CA PRO A 141 27.04 -2.43 21.88
C PRO A 141 27.06 -3.82 22.59
N THR A 142 26.91 -4.92 21.83
CA THR A 142 27.74 -6.15 21.89
C THR A 142 26.94 -7.45 21.78
N ALA A 143 27.35 -8.27 20.81
CA ALA A 143 26.95 -9.64 20.55
C ALA A 143 27.26 -10.60 21.70
N SER A 144 26.37 -11.54 21.98
CA SER A 144 26.64 -12.95 22.32
C SER A 144 25.28 -13.61 22.55
N ALA A 145 24.78 -14.46 21.66
CA ALA A 145 25.17 -15.86 21.51
C ALA A 145 24.92 -16.69 22.78
N LYS A 146 24.35 -17.88 22.54
CA LYS A 146 24.14 -19.03 23.43
C LYS A 146 23.01 -18.90 24.45
N ALA A 147 22.20 -19.93 24.70
CA ALA A 147 22.03 -21.24 24.09
C ALA A 147 20.90 -21.95 24.85
N SER A 148 20.38 -23.01 24.21
CA SER A 148 20.00 -24.27 24.88
C SER A 148 18.68 -24.25 25.66
N ALA A 149 17.78 -25.22 25.55
CA ALA A 149 17.75 -26.52 24.85
C ALA A 149 16.27 -27.00 24.93
N LYS A 150 15.77 -27.99 24.17
CA LYS A 150 16.11 -29.43 24.28
C LYS A 150 15.28 -30.28 23.24
N PRO A 151 15.71 -31.50 22.83
CA PRO A 151 15.57 -32.09 21.49
C PRO A 151 14.75 -33.41 21.40
N ALA A 152 14.63 -33.95 20.18
CA ALA A 152 14.56 -35.39 19.85
C ALA A 152 14.90 -35.54 18.34
N SER A 153 16.00 -36.21 17.92
CA SER A 153 16.20 -37.67 17.73
C SER A 153 15.14 -38.26 16.79
N SER A 154 15.41 -38.74 15.57
CA SER A 154 16.29 -39.85 15.15
C SER A 154 16.23 -39.92 13.60
N ALA A 155 17.32 -39.86 12.84
CA ALA A 155 18.27 -40.92 12.47
C ALA A 155 17.79 -41.91 11.36
N SER A 156 18.69 -42.08 10.36
CA SER A 156 18.91 -43.28 9.52
C SER A 156 18.21 -43.33 8.14
N THR A 157 18.78 -43.68 6.98
CA THR A 157 20.15 -43.97 6.46
C THR A 157 20.00 -44.21 4.93
N ALA A 158 21.09 -44.02 4.16
CA ALA A 158 21.46 -44.70 2.90
C ALA A 158 21.49 -43.88 1.58
N LYS A 159 22.73 -43.59 1.14
CA LYS A 159 23.26 -43.39 -0.24
C LYS A 159 23.54 -44.80 -0.88
N PRO A 160 23.97 -45.07 -2.15
CA PRO A 160 24.47 -44.16 -3.21
C PRO A 160 24.30 -44.51 -4.75
N THR A 161 24.43 -43.47 -5.61
CA THR A 161 25.10 -43.40 -6.97
C THR A 161 24.54 -44.20 -8.20
N PRO A 162 25.10 -44.09 -9.45
CA PRO A 162 24.79 -43.07 -10.49
C PRO A 162 24.48 -43.68 -11.90
N GLY A 163 24.02 -42.87 -12.89
CA GLY A 163 24.12 -43.25 -14.32
C GLY A 163 23.07 -42.72 -15.32
N THR A 164 23.55 -41.90 -16.27
CA THR A 164 23.40 -42.02 -17.75
C THR A 164 22.05 -41.82 -18.49
N ALA A 165 21.99 -40.68 -19.21
CA ALA A 165 21.60 -40.45 -20.62
C ALA A 165 20.18 -40.66 -21.20
N SER A 166 19.95 -39.94 -22.32
CA SER A 166 18.91 -40.01 -23.38
C SER A 166 17.91 -38.84 -23.36
N THR A 167 18.09 -37.78 -24.18
CA THR A 167 17.66 -37.54 -25.59
C THR A 167 16.14 -37.39 -25.85
N GLY A 168 15.78 -36.34 -26.61
CA GLY A 168 14.43 -36.11 -27.16
C GLY A 168 14.04 -34.62 -27.19
N THR A 169 14.61 -33.80 -28.08
CA THR A 169 14.10 -33.42 -29.43
C THR A 169 13.11 -32.25 -29.44
N THR A 170 13.61 -31.19 -30.05
CA THR A 170 12.97 -30.01 -30.66
C THR A 170 11.69 -30.30 -31.44
N SER A 171 10.69 -29.42 -31.30
CA SER A 171 9.77 -29.09 -32.39
C SER A 171 9.61 -27.57 -32.47
N THR A 172 9.45 -27.13 -33.70
CA THR A 172 9.79 -25.85 -34.28
C THR A 172 8.53 -25.32 -34.97
N THR A 173 8.38 -23.99 -35.01
CA THR A 173 7.66 -23.23 -36.05
C THR A 173 6.15 -23.42 -36.22
N SER A 174 5.42 -22.32 -36.05
CA SER A 174 4.67 -21.73 -37.18
C SER A 174 4.17 -20.33 -36.85
N ALA A 175 4.79 -19.37 -37.52
CA ALA A 175 4.21 -18.08 -37.84
C ALA A 175 3.44 -18.23 -39.16
N SER A 176 2.21 -17.71 -39.24
CA SER A 176 1.66 -17.23 -40.52
C SER A 176 0.48 -16.28 -40.25
N ASN A 177 0.74 -15.00 -40.48
CA ASN A 177 -0.26 -13.98 -40.73
C ASN A 177 -0.36 -13.80 -42.25
N PRO A 178 -1.55 -13.90 -42.86
CA PRO A 178 -1.81 -13.25 -44.14
C PRO A 178 -2.94 -12.23 -44.01
N GLY A 179 -2.72 -11.06 -44.60
CA GLY A 179 -3.73 -10.04 -44.74
C GLY A 179 -4.82 -10.39 -45.77
N GLU A 180 -6.02 -9.89 -45.48
CA GLU A 180 -7.15 -9.60 -46.38
C GLU A 180 -7.47 -8.11 -46.10
N LYS A 181 -7.57 -7.12 -47.00
CA LYS A 181 -8.10 -7.04 -48.37
C LYS A 181 -9.44 -7.79 -48.44
N THR A 182 -10.61 -7.15 -48.37
CA THR A 182 -11.11 -6.06 -49.21
C THR A 182 -12.47 -5.54 -48.71
N ALA A 183 -12.81 -4.32 -49.16
CA ALA A 183 -14.16 -3.76 -49.38
C ALA A 183 -14.89 -3.13 -48.18
#